data_AF-A0A8K0SU67-F1
#
_entry.id   AF-A0A8K0SU67-F1
#
_cell.length_a   1.000
_cell.length_b   1.000
_cell.length_c   1.000
_cell.angle_alpha   90.00
_cell.angle_beta   90.00
_cell.angle_gamma   90.00
#
_symmetry.space_group_name_H-M   'P 1'
#
loop_
_entity.id
_entity.type
_entity.pdbx_description
1 polymer ?
#
loop_
_entity_poly.entity_id
_entity_poly.type
_entity_poly.pdbx_seq_one_letter_code
_entity_poly.pdbx_strand_id
1 'polypeptide(L)'
;MKAAVILTFVASAMASVLQERACAGNNCKRQVTGTRAGLLDITSRQADCSSFQLATVVPDAVTTTVTVTVEADEPAKFKRAAGLAYRAATEIPTAIPAYASSCAEPAAYAEACSCWGITATTTTAPTPTSTVTVTETADWCEDL
;
A
#
# COMPACT_ATOMS: atom_id res chain seq x y z
N MET A 1 -68.76 -10.34 11.63
CA MET A 1 -68.24 -10.33 10.25
C MET A 1 -67.03 -9.43 10.20
N LYS A 2 -65.88 -9.99 9.76
CA LYS A 2 -64.83 -9.35 8.92
C LYS A 2 -64.03 -8.19 9.56
N ALA A 3 -62.71 -8.17 9.63
CA ALA A 3 -61.66 -9.09 9.20
C ALA A 3 -60.37 -8.70 9.96
N ALA A 4 -59.66 -9.68 10.52
CA ALA A 4 -58.21 -9.57 10.66
C ALA A 4 -57.58 -9.76 9.27
N VAL A 5 -56.40 -9.21 9.02
CA VAL A 5 -55.28 -9.84 8.27
C VAL A 5 -54.22 -8.78 7.90
N ILE A 6 -53.07 -8.92 8.55
CA ILE A 6 -51.71 -8.90 7.99
C ILE A 6 -51.34 -7.67 7.14
N LEU A 7 -50.70 -6.68 7.78
CA LEU A 7 -49.87 -5.71 7.07
C LEU A 7 -48.54 -6.39 6.73
N THR A 8 -48.35 -6.59 5.44
CA THR A 8 -47.35 -7.38 4.74
C THR A 8 -45.90 -6.96 4.97
N PHE A 9 -45.06 -7.97 5.26
CA PHE A 9 -43.63 -8.01 4.99
C PHE A 9 -43.34 -7.78 3.50
N VAL A 10 -43.01 -6.56 3.05
CA VAL A 10 -42.25 -6.35 1.81
C VAL A 10 -41.46 -5.03 1.90
N ALA A 11 -40.28 -5.05 2.52
CA ALA A 11 -39.38 -3.89 2.48
C ALA A 11 -37.89 -4.28 2.44
N SER A 12 -37.55 -5.44 1.86
CA SER A 12 -36.15 -5.90 1.76
C SER A 12 -35.80 -6.42 0.36
N ALA A 13 -36.16 -5.66 -0.68
CA ALA A 13 -35.73 -5.95 -2.05
C ALA A 13 -35.30 -4.71 -2.86
N MET A 14 -35.21 -3.52 -2.25
CA MET A 14 -34.76 -2.30 -2.93
C MET A 14 -33.28 -1.96 -2.68
N ALA A 15 -32.56 -2.74 -1.87
CA ALA A 15 -31.13 -2.54 -1.64
C ALA A 15 -30.27 -2.89 -2.87
N SER A 16 -30.75 -3.78 -3.75
CA SER A 16 -30.04 -4.18 -4.98
C SER A 16 -30.21 -3.20 -6.15
N VAL A 17 -31.23 -2.34 -6.13
CA VAL A 17 -31.50 -1.36 -7.22
C VAL A 17 -30.75 -0.04 -6.99
N LEU A 18 -30.32 0.24 -5.75
CA LEU A 18 -29.51 1.43 -5.42
C LEU A 18 -28.00 1.22 -5.63
N GLN A 19 -27.55 -0.01 -5.92
CA GLN A 19 -26.13 -0.28 -6.22
C GLN A 19 -25.72 0.25 -7.61
N GLU A 20 -26.66 0.46 -8.54
CA GLU A 20 -26.36 0.75 -9.96
C GLU A 20 -26.17 2.25 -10.29
N ARG A 21 -26.24 3.16 -9.31
CA ARG A 21 -25.95 4.60 -9.50
C ARG A 21 -24.64 5.09 -8.89
N ALA A 22 -23.92 4.26 -8.13
CA ALA A 22 -22.62 4.65 -7.55
C ALA A 22 -21.55 4.91 -8.62
N CYS A 23 -21.76 4.42 -9.84
CA CYS A 23 -20.78 4.45 -10.92
C CYS A 23 -21.36 5.06 -12.18
N ALA A 24 -21.58 6.38 -12.16
CA ALA A 24 -21.85 7.13 -13.37
C ALA A 24 -20.83 6.75 -14.46
N GLY A 25 -21.31 6.19 -15.57
CA GLY A 25 -20.47 5.62 -16.62
C GLY A 25 -19.70 6.71 -17.36
N ASN A 26 -18.38 6.62 -17.37
CA ASN A 26 -17.49 7.45 -18.20
C ASN A 26 -16.50 6.56 -18.97
N ASN A 27 -15.73 7.12 -19.89
CA ASN A 27 -14.82 6.31 -20.72
C ASN A 27 -13.71 5.62 -19.91
N CYS A 28 -13.23 6.22 -18.81
CA CYS A 28 -12.29 5.58 -17.88
C CYS A 28 -12.91 4.31 -17.27
N LYS A 29 -14.08 4.45 -16.62
CA LYS A 29 -14.83 3.34 -16.02
C LYS A 29 -15.19 2.28 -17.05
N ARG A 30 -15.52 2.65 -18.29
CA ARG A 30 -15.80 1.65 -19.36
C ARG A 30 -14.58 0.82 -19.75
N GLN A 31 -13.36 1.38 -19.69
CA GLN A 31 -12.14 0.63 -19.95
C GLN A 31 -11.74 -0.24 -18.76
N VAL A 32 -11.98 0.25 -17.54
CA VAL A 32 -11.70 -0.51 -16.32
C VAL A 32 -12.75 -1.60 -16.14
N THR A 33 -14.03 -1.27 -16.02
CA THR A 33 -15.11 -2.19 -15.62
C THR A 33 -15.91 -2.81 -16.76
N GLY A 34 -15.77 -2.33 -17.99
CA GLY A 34 -16.60 -2.76 -19.12
C GLY A 34 -16.41 -4.22 -19.52
N THR A 35 -17.44 -4.80 -20.13
CA THR A 35 -17.52 -6.22 -20.53
C THR A 35 -17.50 -6.45 -22.04
N ARG A 36 -17.24 -5.40 -22.84
CA ARG A 36 -17.17 -5.53 -24.31
C ARG A 36 -15.95 -6.36 -24.73
N ALA A 37 -16.06 -7.05 -25.87
CA ALA A 37 -14.94 -7.72 -26.51
C ALA A 37 -13.81 -6.75 -26.86
N GLY A 38 -12.56 -7.25 -26.84
CA GLY A 38 -11.35 -6.47 -27.14
C GLY A 38 -10.80 -5.66 -25.96
N LEU A 39 -11.38 -5.78 -24.77
CA LEU A 39 -10.75 -5.29 -23.54
C LEU A 39 -9.79 -6.34 -22.97
N LEU A 40 -8.84 -5.88 -22.16
CA LEU A 40 -8.03 -6.76 -21.32
C LEU A 40 -8.95 -7.62 -20.43
N ASP A 41 -8.52 -8.84 -20.11
CA ASP A 41 -9.33 -9.76 -19.31
C ASP A 41 -9.80 -9.12 -17.99
N ILE A 42 -11.00 -9.49 -17.54
CA ILE A 42 -11.61 -8.95 -16.31
C ILE A 42 -10.71 -9.24 -15.11
N THR A 43 -10.16 -10.44 -15.00
CA THR A 43 -9.32 -10.83 -13.86
C THR A 43 -8.02 -10.05 -13.82
N SER A 44 -7.40 -9.78 -14.98
CA SER A 44 -6.21 -8.94 -15.07
C SER A 44 -6.50 -7.51 -14.62
N ARG A 45 -7.59 -6.90 -15.11
CA ARG A 45 -7.95 -5.54 -14.72
C ARG A 45 -8.35 -5.42 -13.23
N GLN A 46 -8.97 -6.46 -12.67
CA GLN A 46 -9.25 -6.53 -11.23
C GLN A 46 -7.97 -6.66 -10.40
N ALA A 47 -6.98 -7.43 -10.88
CA ALA A 47 -5.66 -7.52 -10.26
C ALA A 47 -4.93 -6.17 -10.32
N ASP A 48 -4.96 -5.49 -11.46
CA ASP A 48 -4.39 -4.14 -11.62
C ASP A 48 -5.06 -3.14 -10.67
N CYS A 49 -6.39 -3.19 -10.54
CA CYS A 49 -7.11 -2.40 -9.56
C CYS A 49 -6.69 -2.71 -8.11
N SER A 50 -6.53 -4.00 -7.77
CA SER A 50 -6.12 -4.40 -6.42
C SER A 50 -4.70 -3.91 -6.10
N SER A 51 -3.79 -3.98 -7.06
CA SER A 51 -2.43 -3.45 -6.92
C SER A 51 -2.42 -1.92 -6.81
N PHE A 52 -3.22 -1.23 -7.59
CA PHE A 52 -3.26 0.23 -7.60
C PHE A 52 -3.87 0.79 -6.32
N GLN A 53 -4.85 0.09 -5.74
CA GLN A 53 -5.51 0.48 -4.49
C GLN A 53 -4.69 0.16 -3.23
N LEU A 54 -3.50 -0.43 -3.36
CA LEU A 54 -2.64 -0.79 -2.24
C LEU A 54 -1.55 0.28 -2.00
N ALA A 55 -1.72 1.07 -0.95
CA ALA A 55 -0.67 1.97 -0.46
C ALA A 55 0.32 1.20 0.43
N THR A 56 1.62 1.50 0.31
CA THR A 56 2.66 0.89 1.13
C THR A 56 3.30 1.92 2.05
N VAL A 57 3.19 1.72 3.36
CA VAL A 57 3.83 2.55 4.38
C VAL A 57 5.17 1.92 4.74
N VAL A 58 6.25 2.66 4.51
CA VAL A 58 7.60 2.33 4.99
C VAL A 58 7.84 3.11 6.28
N PRO A 59 8.01 2.44 7.43
CA PRO A 59 8.26 3.11 8.70
C PRO A 59 9.70 3.62 8.80
N ASP A 60 9.96 4.46 9.80
CA ASP A 60 11.32 4.93 10.11
C ASP A 60 12.25 3.78 10.50
N ALA A 61 13.55 3.96 10.23
CA ALA A 61 14.54 2.97 10.62
C ALA A 61 14.75 2.94 12.14
N VAL A 62 15.00 1.75 12.66
CA VAL A 62 15.50 1.57 14.03
C VAL A 62 17.02 1.59 14.02
N THR A 63 17.62 2.33 14.94
CA THR A 63 19.06 2.35 15.13
C THR A 63 19.50 1.22 16.05
N THR A 64 20.43 0.39 15.58
CA THR A 64 21.13 -0.63 16.37
C THR A 64 22.58 -0.20 16.56
N THR A 65 22.99 -0.11 17.82
CA THR A 65 24.38 0.20 18.18
C THR A 65 25.17 -1.08 18.33
N VAL A 66 26.31 -1.17 17.64
CA VAL A 66 27.27 -2.27 17.76
C VAL A 66 28.53 -1.72 18.40
N THR A 67 28.83 -2.17 19.62
CA THR A 67 30.08 -1.85 20.30
C THR A 67 31.17 -2.81 19.84
N VAL A 68 32.32 -2.26 19.43
CA VAL A 68 33.50 -3.04 19.08
C VAL A 68 34.64 -2.61 19.99
N THR A 69 35.16 -3.58 20.75
CA THR A 69 36.36 -3.38 21.57
C THR A 69 37.60 -3.53 20.70
N VAL A 70 38.50 -2.55 20.77
CA VAL A 70 39.77 -2.54 20.01
C VAL A 70 40.93 -2.42 20.99
N GLU A 71 42.01 -3.12 20.71
CA GLU A 71 43.28 -2.96 21.44
C GLU A 71 43.96 -1.66 21.00
N ALA A 72 44.65 -1.00 21.94
CA ALA A 72 45.21 0.33 21.73
C ALA A 72 46.24 0.41 20.58
N ASP A 73 46.90 -0.71 20.24
CA ASP A 73 47.99 -0.76 19.26
C ASP A 73 47.55 -1.07 17.81
N GLU A 74 46.29 -1.45 17.56
CA GLU A 74 45.81 -1.80 16.21
C GLU A 74 44.75 -0.81 15.72
N PRO A 75 45.03 -0.01 14.66
CA PRO A 75 44.07 0.95 14.14
C PRO A 75 42.89 0.23 13.49
N ALA A 76 41.73 0.29 14.14
CA ALA A 76 40.52 -0.35 13.65
C ALA A 76 40.02 0.28 12.33
N LYS A 77 40.07 -0.49 11.24
CA LYS A 77 39.63 -0.07 9.90
C LYS A 77 38.14 -0.35 9.70
N PHE A 78 37.27 0.44 10.31
CA PHE A 78 35.84 0.37 10.02
C PHE A 78 35.50 1.13 8.74
N LYS A 79 34.76 0.50 7.82
CA LYS A 79 34.10 1.23 6.74
C LYS A 79 32.98 2.05 7.36
N ARG A 80 33.01 3.38 7.21
CA ARG A 80 31.87 4.21 7.60
C ARG A 80 30.65 3.71 6.83
N ALA A 81 29.58 3.37 7.54
CA ALA A 81 28.29 3.24 6.88
C ALA A 81 28.05 4.56 6.14
N ALA A 82 27.86 4.51 4.83
CA ALA A 82 27.40 5.68 4.09
C ALA A 82 26.09 6.08 4.77
N GLY A 83 26.07 7.26 5.42
CA GLY A 83 24.99 7.71 6.29
C GLY A 83 23.69 7.96 5.52
N LEU A 84 23.08 6.91 4.99
CA LEU A 84 21.78 6.94 4.35
C LEU A 84 20.76 7.19 5.47
N ALA A 85 20.22 8.41 5.50
CA ALA A 85 19.09 8.72 6.33
C ALA A 85 17.86 7.98 5.78
N TYR A 86 17.49 6.89 6.44
CA TYR A 86 16.19 6.25 6.22
C TYR A 86 15.12 7.14 6.86
N ARG A 87 14.14 7.54 6.06
CA ARG A 87 12.99 8.33 6.50
C ARG A 87 11.72 7.55 6.19
N ALA A 88 10.73 7.65 7.05
CA ALA A 88 9.41 7.14 6.75
C ALA A 88 8.88 7.72 5.42
N ALA A 89 8.25 6.87 4.63
CA ALA A 89 7.65 7.23 3.36
C ALA A 89 6.37 6.43 3.16
N THR A 90 5.37 7.02 2.52
CA THR A 90 4.17 6.30 2.08
C THR A 90 4.13 6.33 0.56
N GLU A 91 4.23 5.16 -0.05
CA GLU A 91 4.17 4.99 -1.49
C GLU A 91 2.73 4.72 -1.89
N ILE A 92 2.17 5.63 -2.70
CA ILE A 92 0.81 5.52 -3.25
C ILE A 92 0.96 5.29 -4.77
N PRO A 93 0.41 4.19 -5.32
CA PRO A 93 0.46 3.95 -6.75
C PRO A 93 -0.22 5.08 -7.54
N THR A 94 0.47 5.58 -8.56
CA THR A 94 -0.04 6.64 -9.45
C THR A 94 0.04 6.27 -10.93
N ALA A 95 0.71 5.16 -11.27
CA ALA A 95 0.86 4.72 -12.66
C ALA A 95 -0.46 4.15 -13.19
N ILE A 96 -1.08 4.85 -14.14
CA ILE A 96 -2.28 4.38 -14.83
C ILE A 96 -1.89 3.32 -15.86
N PRO A 97 -2.48 2.12 -15.85
CA PRO A 97 -2.22 1.11 -16.87
C PRO A 97 -2.56 1.61 -18.27
N ALA A 98 -1.78 1.20 -19.28
CA ALA A 98 -1.94 1.68 -20.66
C ALA A 98 -3.34 1.42 -21.25
N TYR A 99 -4.01 0.32 -20.87
CA TYR A 99 -5.36 0.02 -21.33
C TYR A 99 -6.42 0.99 -20.78
N ALA A 100 -6.11 1.70 -19.69
CA ALA A 100 -7.01 2.65 -19.04
C ALA A 100 -6.72 4.10 -19.48
N SER A 101 -6.29 4.27 -20.73
CA SER A 101 -5.88 5.55 -21.34
C SER A 101 -6.91 6.70 -21.27
N SER A 102 -8.19 6.41 -20.99
CA SER A 102 -9.22 7.44 -20.82
C SER A 102 -9.36 7.92 -19.37
N CYS A 103 -8.58 7.37 -18.45
CA CYS A 103 -8.45 7.90 -17.10
C CYS A 103 -7.41 9.03 -17.16
N ALA A 104 -7.87 10.27 -17.00
CA ALA A 104 -7.00 11.44 -17.12
C ALA A 104 -5.99 11.54 -15.97
N GLU A 105 -6.38 11.07 -14.79
CA GLU A 105 -5.60 11.19 -13.55
C GLU A 105 -5.70 9.92 -12.70
N PRO A 106 -4.72 9.66 -11.82
CA PRO A 106 -4.69 8.48 -10.94
C PRO A 106 -5.97 8.32 -10.11
N ALA A 107 -6.54 9.45 -9.64
CA ALA A 107 -7.78 9.45 -8.88
C ALA A 107 -8.97 8.91 -9.69
N ALA A 108 -9.07 9.22 -10.98
CA ALA A 108 -10.13 8.70 -11.84
C ALA A 108 -10.03 7.17 -12.02
N TYR A 109 -8.80 6.66 -12.08
CA TYR A 109 -8.56 5.21 -12.11
C TYR A 109 -8.93 4.56 -10.77
N ALA A 110 -8.53 5.15 -9.63
CA ALA A 110 -8.92 4.69 -8.31
C ALA A 110 -10.45 4.64 -8.14
N GLU A 111 -11.17 5.67 -8.58
CA GLU A 111 -12.63 5.70 -8.55
C GLU A 111 -13.25 4.60 -9.41
N ALA A 112 -12.66 4.29 -10.56
CA ALA A 112 -13.11 3.20 -11.41
C ALA A 112 -12.89 1.83 -10.76
N CYS A 113 -11.82 1.66 -9.99
CA CYS A 113 -11.58 0.46 -9.19
C CYS A 113 -12.55 0.34 -8.00
N SER A 114 -12.78 1.45 -7.28
CA SER A 114 -13.80 1.52 -6.23
C SER A 114 -15.20 1.18 -6.76
N CYS A 115 -15.47 1.52 -8.02
CA CYS A 115 -16.69 1.15 -8.71
C CYS A 115 -16.89 -0.35 -8.92
N TRP A 116 -15.81 -1.13 -8.88
CA TRP A 116 -15.86 -2.60 -8.86
C TRP A 116 -15.98 -3.19 -7.45
N GLY A 117 -16.03 -2.34 -6.42
CA GLY A 117 -15.95 -2.75 -5.02
C GLY A 117 -14.53 -3.01 -4.52
N ILE A 118 -13.50 -2.73 -5.34
CA ILE A 118 -12.10 -2.83 -4.94
C ILE A 118 -11.69 -1.52 -4.28
N THR A 119 -11.64 -1.52 -2.96
CA THR A 119 -11.40 -0.32 -2.14
C THR A 119 -9.92 -0.16 -1.80
N ALA A 120 -9.53 1.08 -1.49
CA ALA A 120 -8.18 1.41 -1.06
C ALA A 120 -7.82 0.67 0.23
N THR A 121 -6.62 0.10 0.25
CA THR A 121 -6.04 -0.59 1.40
C THR A 121 -4.62 -0.13 1.64
N THR A 122 -4.12 -0.34 2.85
CA THR A 122 -2.77 0.05 3.24
C THR A 122 -2.05 -1.17 3.80
N THR A 123 -0.79 -1.35 3.40
CA THR A 123 0.12 -2.33 4.00
C THR A 123 1.33 -1.62 4.58
N THR A 124 1.95 -2.22 5.59
CA THR A 124 3.17 -1.72 6.21
C THR A 124 4.34 -2.61 5.81
N ALA A 125 5.37 -2.02 5.22
CA ALA A 125 6.61 -2.70 4.88
C ALA A 125 7.43 -3.01 6.16
N PRO A 126 8.40 -3.94 6.09
CA PRO A 126 9.29 -4.21 7.20
C PRO A 126 10.04 -2.96 7.66
N THR A 127 10.26 -2.84 8.98
CA THR A 127 11.03 -1.75 9.54
C THR A 127 12.50 -1.87 9.16
N PRO A 128 13.11 -0.83 8.52
CA PRO A 128 14.53 -0.86 8.21
C PRO A 128 15.39 -0.77 9.48
N THR A 129 16.59 -1.32 9.43
CA THR A 129 17.57 -1.23 10.52
C THR A 129 18.79 -0.44 10.07
N SER A 130 19.15 0.57 10.84
CA SER A 130 20.37 1.35 10.69
C SER A 130 21.39 0.90 11.74
N THR A 131 22.60 0.54 11.32
CA THR A 131 23.67 0.10 12.24
C THR A 131 24.66 1.22 12.50
N VAL A 132 24.87 1.52 13.78
CA VAL A 132 25.88 2.49 14.24
C VAL A 132 26.96 1.74 15.00
N THR A 133 28.21 1.85 14.56
CA THR A 133 29.35 1.24 15.25
C THR A 133 29.96 2.22 16.24
N VAL A 134 30.11 1.80 17.49
CA VAL A 134 30.79 2.52 18.56
C VAL A 134 32.06 1.75 18.91
N THR A 135 33.19 2.44 19.03
CA THR A 135 34.48 1.84 19.37
C THR A 135 34.81 2.10 20.83
N GLU A 136 35.10 1.04 21.57
CA GLU A 136 35.65 1.11 22.93
C GLU A 136 37.11 0.64 22.89
N THR A 137 38.03 1.42 23.44
CA THR A 137 39.44 1.03 23.54
C THR A 137 39.65 0.33 24.88
N ALA A 138 40.11 -0.93 24.85
CA ALA A 138 40.54 -1.62 26.06
C ALA A 138 42.01 -1.28 26.32
N ASP A 139 42.26 -0.58 27.43
CA ASP A 139 43.60 -0.36 27.96
C ASP A 139 43.82 -1.41 29.06
N TRP A 140 44.50 -2.50 28.72
CA TRP A 140 44.90 -3.49 29.70
C TRP A 140 46.11 -2.92 30.43
N CYS A 141 45.88 -2.20 31.54
CA CYS A 141 46.96 -1.90 32.46
C CYS A 141 47.53 -3.24 32.97
N GLU A 142 48.71 -3.62 32.49
CA GLU A 142 49.49 -4.68 33.11
C GLU A 142 49.92 -4.20 34.49
N ASP A 143 49.26 -4.69 35.54
CA ASP A 143 49.73 -4.55 36.93
C ASP A 143 51.10 -5.25 37.05
N LEU A 144 52.18 -4.47 36.91
CA LEU A 144 53.58 -4.85 37.14
C LEU A 144 54.06 -4.48 38.55
#